data_AF-A0A094F3L2-F1
#
_entry.id   AF-A0A094F3L2-F1
#
_cell.length_a   1.000
_cell.length_b   1.000
_cell.length_c   1.000
_cell.angle_alpha   90.00
_cell.angle_beta   90.00
_cell.angle_gamma   90.00
#
_symmetry.space_group_name_H-M   'P 1'
#
loop_
_entity.id
_entity.type
_entity.pdbx_description
1 polymer ?
#
loop_
_entity_poly.entity_id
_entity_poly.type
_entity_poly.pdbx_seq_one_letter_code
_entity_poly.pdbx_strand_id
1 'polypeptide(L)'
;MAFIGNTRANLGAFVKAILEQPLKTRGGKTVFAYIERTTLGGLLQTWAKAQGVEAQHVQVPTEAYFSLFPKQAEEMHIGMVFWDYARNKSWAPKHGLLTYLELEIDISTLLSSEDSFKSIAGK
;
A
#
# COMPACT_ATOMS: atom_id res chain seq x y z
N MET A 1 3.02 -6.59 -1.88
CA MET A 1 2.12 -5.63 -1.21
C MET A 1 1.52 -4.72 -2.27
N ALA A 2 0.33 -4.19 -2.03
CA ALA A 2 -0.38 -3.31 -2.96
C ALA A 2 -0.36 -1.87 -2.43
N PHE A 3 -0.10 -0.91 -3.30
CA PHE A 3 0.06 0.50 -2.95
C PHE A 3 -0.82 1.38 -3.84
N ILE A 4 -1.40 2.42 -3.25
CA ILE A 4 -2.18 3.44 -3.98
C ILE A 4 -1.28 4.52 -4.61
N GLY A 5 0.04 4.43 -4.46
CA GLY A 5 1.00 5.46 -4.88
C GLY A 5 0.92 6.70 -3.99
N ASN A 6 0.94 7.90 -4.60
CA ASN A 6 0.75 9.14 -3.86
C ASN A 6 -0.70 9.23 -3.34
N THR A 7 -0.88 8.86 -2.06
CA THR A 7 -2.21 8.74 -1.45
C THR A 7 -2.98 10.06 -1.47
N ARG A 8 -2.28 11.19 -1.24
CA ARG A 8 -2.90 12.52 -1.22
C ARG A 8 -3.50 12.89 -2.57
N ALA A 9 -2.82 12.55 -3.66
CA ALA A 9 -3.29 12.84 -5.01
C ALA A 9 -4.33 11.82 -5.50
N ASN A 10 -4.12 10.53 -5.22
CA ASN A 10 -4.85 9.45 -5.88
C ASN A 10 -6.15 9.05 -5.18
N LEU A 11 -6.26 9.22 -3.87
CA LEU A 11 -7.43 8.76 -3.11
C LEU A 11 -8.74 9.37 -3.63
N GLY A 12 -8.71 10.65 -4.03
CA GLY A 12 -9.86 11.35 -4.58
C GLY A 12 -10.43 10.70 -5.84
N ALA A 13 -9.58 10.12 -6.70
CA ALA A 13 -10.02 9.45 -7.92
C ALA A 13 -10.88 8.20 -7.61
N PHE A 14 -10.46 7.40 -6.63
CA PHE A 14 -11.23 6.23 -6.19
C PHE A 14 -12.55 6.64 -5.53
N VAL A 15 -12.53 7.66 -4.67
CA VAL A 15 -13.75 8.17 -4.02
C VAL A 15 -14.73 8.70 -5.06
N LYS A 16 -14.25 9.48 -6.04
CA LYS A 16 -15.07 9.99 -7.13
C LYS A 16 -15.70 8.84 -7.94
N ALA A 17 -14.91 7.86 -8.36
CA ALA A 17 -15.41 6.71 -9.13
C ALA A 17 -16.48 5.91 -8.36
N ILE A 18 -16.32 5.78 -7.04
CA ILE A 18 -17.32 5.13 -6.17
C ILE A 18 -18.66 5.87 -6.21
N LEU A 19 -18.62 7.21 -6.12
CA LEU A 19 -19.81 8.05 -6.09
C LEU A 19 -20.50 8.14 -7.45
N GLU A 20 -19.73 8.14 -8.53
CA GLU A 20 -20.25 8.23 -9.91
C GLU A 20 -20.83 6.90 -10.42
N GLN A 21 -20.44 5.76 -9.83
CA GLN A 21 -20.91 4.43 -10.26
C GLN A 21 -21.70 3.69 -9.16
N PRO A 22 -22.77 4.29 -8.60
CA PRO A 22 -23.49 3.74 -7.44
C PRO A 22 -24.12 2.36 -7.71
N LEU A 23 -24.50 2.07 -8.95
CA LEU A 23 -25.02 0.74 -9.32
C LEU A 23 -23.96 -0.36 -9.18
N LYS A 24 -22.68 -0.02 -9.42
CA LYS A 24 -21.57 -0.96 -9.23
C LYS A 24 -21.12 -1.04 -7.78
N THR A 25 -21.17 0.07 -7.02
CA THR A 25 -20.49 0.20 -5.72
C THR A 25 -21.39 0.06 -4.48
N ARG A 26 -22.72 0.16 -4.62
CA ARG A 26 -23.67 -0.06 -3.52
C ARG A 26 -23.74 -1.53 -3.05
N GLY A 27 -24.39 -1.75 -1.92
CA GLY A 27 -24.67 -3.10 -1.39
C GLY A 27 -23.55 -3.68 -0.53
N GLY A 28 -22.75 -2.83 0.12
CA GLY A 28 -21.68 -3.27 1.02
C GLY A 28 -20.43 -3.84 0.33
N LYS A 29 -20.26 -3.58 -0.97
CA LYS A 29 -19.05 -3.93 -1.72
C LYS A 29 -17.84 -3.17 -1.18
N THR A 30 -16.68 -3.82 -1.25
CA THR A 30 -15.42 -3.23 -0.80
C THR A 30 -14.58 -2.82 -2.01
N VAL A 31 -14.02 -1.61 -1.99
CA VAL A 31 -13.05 -1.16 -2.99
C VAL A 31 -11.64 -1.35 -2.47
N PHE A 32 -10.84 -2.13 -3.19
CA PHE A 32 -9.41 -2.28 -2.92
C PHE A 32 -8.63 -1.32 -3.81
N ALA A 33 -8.34 -0.14 -3.26
CA ALA A 33 -7.64 0.92 -3.97
C ALA A 33 -6.12 0.66 -4.00
N TYR A 34 -5.61 0.26 -5.16
CA TYR A 34 -4.18 0.20 -5.44
C TYR A 34 -3.93 0.48 -6.92
N ILE A 35 -2.74 0.95 -7.25
CA ILE A 35 -2.26 1.16 -8.61
C ILE A 35 -0.95 0.40 -8.88
N GLU A 36 -0.26 -0.02 -7.82
CA GLU A 36 1.04 -0.67 -7.90
C GLU A 36 1.08 -1.90 -6.99
N ARG A 37 1.90 -2.89 -7.39
CA ARG A 37 2.26 -4.03 -6.55
C ARG A 37 3.76 -4.22 -6.55
N THR A 38 4.35 -4.24 -5.37
CA THR A 38 5.79 -4.47 -5.19
C THR A 38 6.09 -5.18 -3.87
N THR A 39 7.32 -5.64 -3.68
CA THR A 39 7.81 -6.20 -2.40
C THR A 39 8.32 -5.06 -1.50
N LEU A 40 8.59 -5.33 -0.22
CA LEU A 40 9.25 -4.34 0.64
C LEU A 40 10.60 -3.91 0.08
N GLY A 41 11.40 -4.88 -0.41
CA GLY A 41 12.66 -4.59 -1.09
C GLY A 41 12.46 -3.75 -2.36
N GLY A 42 11.44 -4.04 -3.16
CA GLY A 42 11.12 -3.25 -4.34
C GLY A 42 10.70 -1.82 -4.00
N LEU A 43 9.89 -1.62 -2.95
CA LEU A 43 9.53 -0.28 -2.45
C LEU A 43 10.76 0.50 -1.98
N LEU A 44 11.69 -0.16 -1.26
CA LEU A 44 12.96 0.43 -0.84
C LEU A 44 13.80 0.88 -2.04
N GLN A 45 13.86 0.07 -3.11
CA GLN A 45 14.57 0.46 -4.34
C GLN A 45 13.89 1.64 -5.04
N THR A 46 12.55 1.68 -5.08
CA THR A 46 11.82 2.84 -5.62
C THR A 46 12.14 4.11 -4.83
N TRP A 47 12.17 4.04 -3.50
CA TRP A 47 12.61 5.15 -2.65
C TRP A 47 14.06 5.55 -2.93
N ALA A 48 14.98 4.59 -2.97
CA ALA A 48 16.41 4.84 -3.17
C ALA A 48 16.67 5.56 -4.51
N LYS A 49 16.02 5.08 -5.58
CA LYS A 49 16.03 5.72 -6.90
C LYS A 49 15.48 7.15 -6.84
N ALA A 50 14.36 7.38 -6.15
CA ALA A 50 13.76 8.71 -6.02
C ALA A 50 14.67 9.70 -5.26
N GLN A 51 15.48 9.21 -4.32
CA GLN A 51 16.42 10.02 -3.54
C GLN A 51 17.83 10.09 -4.16
N GLY A 52 18.11 9.34 -5.22
CA GLY A 52 19.43 9.27 -5.84
C GLY A 52 20.49 8.61 -4.95
N VAL A 53 20.08 7.67 -4.09
CA VAL A 53 20.98 6.94 -3.17
C VAL A 53 20.95 5.44 -3.46
N GLU A 54 21.94 4.72 -2.94
CA GLU A 54 21.95 3.25 -2.93
C GLU A 54 21.33 2.73 -1.63
N ALA A 55 20.54 1.66 -1.73
CA ALA A 55 19.96 1.00 -0.56
C ALA A 55 19.94 -0.51 -0.76
N GLN A 56 20.11 -1.26 0.33
CA GLN A 56 20.01 -2.72 0.33
C GLN A 56 18.93 -3.18 1.29
N HIS A 57 18.09 -4.11 0.84
CA HIS A 57 17.14 -4.80 1.70
C HIS A 57 17.83 -5.98 2.38
N VAL A 58 18.00 -5.91 3.70
CA VAL A 58 18.65 -6.95 4.50
C VAL A 58 17.61 -7.63 5.38
N GLN A 59 17.55 -8.95 5.32
CA GLN A 59 16.74 -9.75 6.23
C GLN A 59 17.58 -10.13 7.45
N VAL A 60 17.06 -9.86 8.65
CA VAL A 60 17.73 -10.15 9.92
C VAL A 60 16.86 -11.04 10.81
N PRO A 61 17.44 -11.76 11.79
CA PRO A 61 16.67 -12.44 12.83
C PRO A 61 15.81 -11.46 13.63
N THR A 62 14.68 -11.94 14.14
CA THR A 62 13.71 -11.11 14.89
C THR A 62 14.33 -10.49 16.13
N GLU A 63 15.19 -11.23 16.83
CA GLU A 63 15.88 -10.76 18.03
C GLU A 63 16.83 -9.60 17.72
N ALA A 64 17.49 -9.65 16.56
CA ALA A 64 18.34 -8.56 16.08
C ALA A 64 17.50 -7.33 15.67
N TYR A 65 16.32 -7.54 15.08
CA TYR A 65 15.41 -6.43 14.78
C TYR A 65 14.88 -5.75 16.06
N PHE A 66 14.54 -6.53 17.09
CA PHE A 66 14.06 -6.01 18.38
C PHE A 66 15.14 -5.25 19.14
N SER A 67 16.39 -5.70 19.08
CA SER A 67 17.50 -5.01 19.74
C SER A 67 17.83 -3.68 19.05
N LEU A 68 17.68 -3.59 17.72
CA LEU A 68 17.92 -2.36 16.95
C LEU A 68 16.85 -1.29 17.20
N PHE A 69 15.59 -1.67 17.39
CA PHE A 69 14.47 -0.75 17.62
C PHE A 69 13.58 -1.21 18.80
N PRO A 70 14.04 -1.03 20.05
CA PRO A 70 13.37 -1.57 21.22
C PRO A 70 11.93 -1.03 21.36
N LYS A 71 10.97 -1.91 21.66
CA LYS A 71 9.51 -1.63 21.74
C LYS A 71 8.82 -1.41 20.39
N GLN A 72 9.35 -0.54 19.50
CA GLN A 72 8.67 -0.28 18.23
C GLN A 72 8.71 -1.49 17.29
N ALA A 73 9.85 -2.20 17.23
CA ALA A 73 9.97 -3.39 16.39
C ALA A 73 9.09 -4.54 16.89
N GLU A 74 8.89 -4.68 18.20
CA GLU A 74 8.00 -5.69 18.79
C GLU A 74 6.54 -5.42 18.40
N GLU A 75 6.08 -4.18 18.51
CA GLU A 75 4.72 -3.79 18.09
C GLU A 75 4.51 -4.02 16.58
N MET A 76 5.48 -3.60 15.75
CA MET A 76 5.42 -3.82 14.30
C MET A 76 5.41 -5.32 13.96
N HIS A 77 6.20 -6.13 14.66
CA HIS A 77 6.25 -7.58 14.45
C HIS A 77 4.93 -8.24 14.81
N ILE A 78 4.32 -7.91 15.96
CA ILE A 78 2.99 -8.41 16.34
C ILE A 78 1.96 -8.05 15.28
N GLY A 79 1.97 -6.81 14.78
CA GLY A 79 1.09 -6.37 13.70
C GLY A 79 1.29 -7.19 12.42
N MET A 80 2.55 -7.43 12.02
CA MET A 80 2.86 -8.23 10.82
C MET A 80 2.44 -9.69 10.97
N VAL A 81 2.67 -10.31 12.12
CA VAL A 81 2.21 -11.68 12.43
C VAL A 81 0.69 -11.76 12.43
N PHE A 82 0.02 -10.77 13.03
CA PHE A 82 -1.44 -10.68 12.98
C PHE A 82 -1.93 -10.57 11.54
N TRP A 83 -1.35 -9.70 10.72
CA TRP A 83 -1.75 -9.55 9.32
C TRP A 83 -1.52 -10.83 8.51
N ASP A 84 -0.42 -11.56 8.75
CA ASP A 84 -0.15 -12.84 8.09
C ASP A 84 -1.16 -13.93 8.49
N TYR A 85 -1.53 -13.99 9.77
CA TYR A 85 -2.56 -14.89 10.29
C TYR A 85 -3.95 -14.54 9.76
N ALA A 86 -4.30 -13.25 9.82
CA ALA A 86 -5.61 -12.72 9.48
C ALA A 86 -5.89 -12.77 7.98
N ARG A 87 -4.87 -12.60 7.13
CA ARG A 87 -4.90 -12.57 5.64
C ARG A 87 -6.29 -12.78 5.04
N ASN A 88 -6.66 -14.03 4.82
CA ASN A 88 -7.88 -14.42 4.12
C ASN A 88 -9.07 -14.74 5.05
N LYS A 89 -8.85 -14.71 6.37
CA LYS A 89 -9.80 -15.23 7.37
C LYS A 89 -10.76 -14.18 7.93
N SER A 90 -10.38 -12.91 7.99
CA SER A 90 -11.18 -11.88 8.68
C SER A 90 -11.60 -10.68 7.81
N TRP A 91 -10.95 -10.45 6.67
CA TRP A 91 -11.20 -9.27 5.82
C TRP A 91 -11.64 -9.61 4.40
N ALA A 92 -12.09 -10.85 4.15
CA ALA A 92 -12.63 -11.22 2.86
C ALA A 92 -13.95 -10.45 2.61
N PRO A 93 -14.06 -9.69 1.52
CA PRO A 93 -15.24 -8.88 1.24
C PRO A 93 -16.45 -9.78 1.01
N LYS A 94 -17.43 -9.73 1.91
CA LYS A 94 -18.63 -10.59 1.89
C LYS A 94 -19.54 -10.34 0.67
N HIS A 95 -19.50 -9.11 0.14
CA HIS A 95 -20.42 -8.66 -0.91
C HIS A 95 -19.73 -8.36 -2.25
N GLY A 96 -18.43 -8.67 -2.36
CA GLY A 96 -17.62 -8.46 -3.57
C GLY A 96 -16.51 -7.42 -3.40
N LEU A 97 -15.43 -7.64 -4.15
CA LEU A 97 -14.25 -6.77 -4.22
C LEU A 97 -14.22 -6.05 -5.56
N LEU A 98 -14.05 -4.73 -5.53
CA LEU A 98 -13.82 -3.92 -6.72
C LEU A 98 -12.41 -3.33 -6.65
N THR A 99 -11.75 -3.23 -7.79
CA THR A 99 -10.45 -2.59 -7.97
C THR A 99 -10.57 -1.45 -8.98
N TYR A 100 -9.43 -0.85 -9.36
CA TYR A 100 -9.39 0.14 -10.43
C TYR A 100 -9.95 -0.40 -11.77
N LEU A 101 -9.88 -1.72 -12.01
CA LEU A 101 -10.40 -2.34 -13.23
C LEU A 101 -11.92 -2.24 -13.32
N GLU A 102 -12.64 -2.67 -12.27
CA GLU A 102 -14.11 -2.63 -12.25
C GLU A 102 -14.67 -1.20 -12.17
N LEU A 103 -13.89 -0.30 -11.58
CA LEU A 103 -14.20 1.13 -11.48
C LEU A 103 -13.76 1.94 -12.71
N GLU A 104 -13.12 1.30 -13.70
CA GLU A 104 -12.69 1.94 -14.94
C GLU A 104 -11.77 3.16 -14.69
N ILE A 105 -10.94 3.09 -13.65
CA ILE A 105 -9.96 4.13 -13.32
C ILE A 105 -8.70 3.90 -14.16
N ASP A 106 -8.35 4.88 -14.98
CA ASP A 106 -7.09 4.89 -15.70
C ASP A 106 -5.92 5.21 -14.77
N ILE A 107 -5.23 4.15 -14.33
CA ILE A 107 -4.09 4.25 -13.40
C ILE A 107 -2.89 4.99 -13.99
N SER A 108 -2.80 5.15 -15.32
CA SER A 108 -1.69 5.88 -15.95
C SER A 108 -1.75 7.40 -15.66
N THR A 109 -2.92 7.89 -15.27
CA THR A 109 -3.15 9.28 -14.86
C THR A 109 -2.84 9.54 -13.38
N LEU A 110 -2.57 8.47 -12.62
CA LEU A 110 -2.34 8.53 -11.18
C LEU A 110 -0.85 8.57 -10.84
N LEU A 111 -0.51 9.16 -9.70
CA LEU A 111 0.87 9.37 -9.30
C LEU A 111 1.45 8.16 -8.57
N SER A 112 2.63 7.71 -9.02
CA SER A 112 3.31 6.52 -8.52
C SER A 112 3.78 6.64 -7.06
N SER A 113 4.23 5.54 -6.47
CA SER A 113 4.96 5.60 -5.19
C SER A 113 6.27 6.38 -5.33
N GLU A 114 6.93 6.35 -6.50
CA GLU A 114 8.14 7.14 -6.78
C GLU A 114 7.86 8.64 -6.71
N ASP A 115 6.75 9.10 -7.30
CA ASP A 115 6.34 10.51 -7.26
C ASP A 115 6.04 10.96 -5.83
N SER A 116 5.45 10.07 -5.02
CA SER A 116 5.28 10.32 -3.59
C SER A 116 6.63 10.52 -2.89
N PHE A 117 7.61 9.65 -3.13
CA PHE A 117 8.93 9.77 -2.51
C PHE A 117 9.69 11.02 -2.95
N LYS A 118 9.59 11.41 -4.23
CA LYS A 118 10.17 12.67 -4.74
C LYS A 118 9.63 13.91 -4.01
N SER A 119 8.36 13.87 -3.58
CA SER A 119 7.74 14.98 -2.84
C SER A 119 8.22 15.11 -1.38
N ILE A 120 8.85 14.06 -0.85
CA ILE A 120 9.42 14.01 0.49
C ILE A 120 10.94 14.24 0.34
N ALA A 121 11.34 15.44 -0.04
CA ALA A 121 12.75 15.83 0.01
C ALA A 121 13.12 16.07 1.48
N GLY A 122 14.19 15.41 1.95
CA GLY A 122 14.70 15.52 3.32
C GLY A 122 14.94 16.97 3.70
N LYS A 123 14.40 17.37 4.86
CA LYS A 123 14.94 18.49 5.63
C LYS A 123 16.21 18.05 6.33
#